data_AF-A0A2S2QWP6-F1
#
_entry.id   AF-A0A2S2QWP6-F1
#
_cell.length_a   1.000
_cell.length_b   1.000
_cell.length_c   1.000
_cell.angle_alpha   90.00
_cell.angle_beta   90.00
_cell.angle_gamma   90.00
#
_symmetry.space_group_name_H-M   'P 1'
#
loop_
_entity.id
_entity.type
_entity.pdbx_description
1 polymer ?
#
loop_
_entity_poly.entity_id
_entity_poly.type
_entity_poly.pdbx_seq_one_letter_code
_entity_poly.pdbx_strand_id
1 'polypeptide(L)'
;MISNIAKTMSTTKIFTRKFNTSTIRRRIIKIQDKEDFDKYVIQSKEPVVIDFFATWCGPCKMLLPRIEKVIEEYNDTVNLVKVDIDDNAEIAMDYGVSKELL
;
A
#
# COMPACT_ATOMS: atom_id res chain seq x y z
N MET A 1 -18.18 -58.80 -36.90
CA MET A 1 -19.03 -57.65 -36.50
C MET A 1 -18.10 -56.57 -35.98
N ILE A 2 -17.61 -55.71 -36.86
CA ILE A 2 -18.09 -54.34 -37.15
C ILE A 2 -17.79 -53.34 -36.01
N SER A 3 -16.94 -52.36 -36.38
CA SER A 3 -16.82 -50.95 -35.95
C SER A 3 -16.58 -50.60 -34.46
N ASN A 4 -15.51 -49.88 -34.06
CA ASN A 4 -15.10 -48.49 -34.36
C ASN A 4 -15.95 -47.40 -33.62
N ILE A 5 -15.24 -46.41 -33.05
CA ILE A 5 -15.64 -45.00 -32.80
C ILE A 5 -16.28 -44.61 -31.45
N ALA A 6 -15.49 -43.90 -30.62
CA ALA A 6 -15.73 -42.51 -30.18
C ALA A 6 -14.70 -42.14 -29.08
N LYS A 7 -13.73 -41.23 -29.35
CA LYS A 7 -13.78 -39.80 -28.94
C LYS A 7 -13.96 -39.67 -27.41
N THR A 8 -13.01 -39.16 -26.62
CA THR A 8 -12.33 -37.85 -26.73
C THR A 8 -11.24 -37.77 -25.66
N MET A 9 -10.01 -37.40 -26.03
CA MET A 9 -9.33 -36.15 -25.69
C MET A 9 -9.36 -35.69 -24.21
N SER A 10 -8.14 -35.49 -23.69
CA SER A 10 -7.78 -34.55 -22.60
C SER A 10 -7.72 -35.11 -21.17
N THR A 11 -6.71 -35.95 -20.90
CA THR A 11 -6.12 -36.12 -19.55
C THR A 11 -4.95 -35.15 -19.33
N THR A 12 -4.96 -33.97 -19.96
CA THR A 12 -4.02 -32.91 -19.59
C THR A 12 -4.33 -32.53 -18.16
N LYS A 13 -3.39 -32.83 -17.27
CA LYS A 13 -3.30 -32.37 -15.89
C LYS A 13 -3.60 -30.87 -15.87
N ILE A 14 -4.88 -30.53 -15.68
CA ILE A 14 -5.34 -29.16 -15.52
C ILE A 14 -4.67 -28.71 -14.23
N PHE A 15 -3.53 -28.03 -14.39
CA PHE A 15 -2.97 -27.14 -13.40
C PHE A 15 -4.12 -26.20 -13.08
N THR A 16 -4.88 -26.52 -12.04
CA THR A 16 -5.87 -25.62 -11.49
C THR A 16 -5.04 -24.43 -11.07
N ARG A 17 -5.01 -23.42 -11.94
CA ARG A 17 -4.43 -22.13 -11.66
C ARG A 17 -5.17 -21.68 -10.42
N LYS A 18 -4.59 -21.95 -9.25
CA LYS A 18 -5.01 -21.37 -7.98
C LYS A 18 -4.90 -19.89 -8.24
N PHE A 19 -6.03 -19.29 -8.60
CA PHE A 19 -6.20 -17.85 -8.57
C PHE A 19 -6.04 -17.50 -7.10
N ASN A 20 -4.81 -17.21 -6.71
CA ASN A 20 -4.54 -16.53 -5.48
C ASN A 20 -5.19 -15.16 -5.68
N THR A 21 -6.36 -14.97 -5.12
CA THR A 21 -6.99 -13.67 -5.01
C THR A 21 -6.19 -12.91 -3.96
N SER A 22 -4.92 -12.59 -4.23
CA SER A 22 -4.24 -11.58 -3.44
C SER A 22 -4.96 -10.29 -3.79
N THR A 23 -5.95 -9.95 -2.97
CA THR A 23 -6.47 -8.59 -2.87
C THR A 23 -5.24 -7.71 -2.81
N ILE A 24 -4.97 -6.94 -3.88
CA ILE A 24 -3.91 -5.94 -3.90
C ILE A 24 -4.16 -5.07 -2.66
N ARG A 25 -3.32 -5.22 -1.63
CA ARG A 25 -3.49 -4.45 -0.40
C ARG A 25 -2.89 -3.10 -0.72
N ARG A 26 -3.71 -2.11 -1.10
CA ARG A 26 -3.22 -0.74 -1.20
C ARG A 26 -2.63 -0.36 0.16
N ARG A 27 -1.30 -0.24 0.22
CA ARG A 27 -0.50 -0.01 1.44
C ARG A 27 -0.40 1.47 1.81
N ILE A 28 -1.39 2.27 1.41
CA ILE A 28 -1.48 3.70 1.74
C ILE A 28 -2.45 3.84 2.92
N ILE A 29 -1.94 4.32 4.04
CA ILE A 29 -2.68 4.41 5.31
C ILE A 29 -2.73 5.87 5.74
N LYS A 30 -3.92 6.40 6.02
CA LYS A 30 -4.06 7.73 6.63
C LYS A 30 -4.13 7.57 8.14
N ILE A 31 -3.28 8.28 8.88
CA ILE A 31 -3.30 8.31 10.34
C ILE A 31 -4.42 9.23 10.83
N GLN A 32 -5.22 8.76 11.79
CA GLN A 32 -6.25 9.55 12.45
C GLN A 32 -5.82 10.04 13.83
N ASP A 33 -5.05 9.24 14.55
CA ASP A 33 -4.63 9.49 15.92
C ASP A 33 -3.29 8.79 16.25
N LYS A 34 -2.87 8.92 17.51
CA LYS A 34 -1.61 8.34 17.98
C LYS A 34 -1.65 6.82 18.01
N GLU A 35 -2.80 6.21 18.30
CA GLU A 35 -2.98 4.76 18.31
C GLU A 35 -2.78 4.18 16.91
N ASP A 36 -3.32 4.81 15.88
CA ASP A 36 -3.07 4.46 14.49
C ASP A 36 -1.58 4.58 14.16
N PHE A 37 -0.93 5.67 14.57
CA PHE A 37 0.50 5.87 14.32
C PHE A 37 1.35 4.77 14.99
N ASP A 38 1.11 4.50 16.27
CA ASP A 38 1.81 3.46 17.02
C ASP A 38 1.62 2.08 16.34
N LYS A 39 0.40 1.78 15.87
CA LYS A 39 0.08 0.51 15.22
C LYS A 39 0.72 0.36 13.83
N TYR A 40 0.62 1.36 12.97
CA TYR A 40 1.00 1.25 11.56
C TYR A 40 2.42 1.69 11.26
N VAL A 41 3.02 2.50 12.14
CA VAL A 41 4.41 3.00 12.02
C VAL A 41 5.31 2.30 13.01
N ILE A 42 5.09 2.50 14.32
CA ILE A 42 6.03 2.04 15.36
C ILE A 42 6.09 0.51 15.46
N GLN A 43 4.94 -0.15 15.41
CA GLN A 43 4.82 -1.61 15.50
C GLN A 43 4.89 -2.30 14.13
N SER A 44 5.20 -1.55 13.06
CA SER A 44 5.22 -2.09 11.72
C SER A 44 6.33 -3.13 11.55
N LYS A 45 6.00 -4.27 10.94
CA LYS A 45 6.98 -5.32 10.59
C LYS A 45 7.68 -5.05 9.26
N GLU A 46 7.13 -4.14 8.47
CA GLU A 46 7.58 -3.81 7.13
C GLU A 46 8.09 -2.37 7.12
N PRO A 47 9.04 -2.01 6.24
CA PRO A 47 9.47 -0.63 6.08
C PRO A 47 8.31 0.33 5.86
N VAL A 48 8.39 1.51 6.46
CA VAL A 48 7.37 2.55 6.38
C VAL A 48 8.00 3.84 5.86
N VAL A 49 7.38 4.41 4.83
CA VAL A 49 7.61 5.79 4.39
C VAL A 49 6.50 6.63 4.96
N ILE A 50 6.84 7.72 5.65
CA ILE A 50 5.88 8.64 6.24
C ILE A 50 5.85 9.92 5.39
N ASP A 51 4.67 10.28 4.93
CA ASP A 51 4.37 11.55 4.26
C ASP A 51 3.66 12.46 5.26
N PHE A 52 4.42 13.38 5.86
CA PHE A 52 3.87 14.48 6.64
C PHE A 52 3.42 15.57 5.66
N PHE A 53 2.12 15.81 5.60
CA PHE A 53 1.52 16.73 4.63
C PHE A 53 0.52 17.66 5.29
N ALA A 54 0.10 18.67 4.53
CA ALA A 54 -1.05 19.50 4.87
C ALA A 54 -1.93 19.73 3.64
N THR A 55 -3.22 19.95 3.85
CA THR A 55 -4.17 20.22 2.74
C THR A 55 -3.87 21.52 1.99
N TRP A 56 -3.10 22.43 2.58
CA TRP A 56 -2.64 23.68 1.97
C TRP A 56 -1.20 23.61 1.45
N CYS A 57 -0.47 22.51 1.68
CA CYS A 57 0.90 22.35 1.19
C CYS A 57 0.92 22.09 -0.32
N GLY A 58 1.23 23.11 -1.11
CA GLY A 58 1.36 23.03 -2.56
C GLY A 58 2.42 22.03 -3.04
N PRO A 59 3.67 22.10 -2.56
CA PRO A 59 4.73 21.16 -2.92
C PRO A 59 4.39 19.70 -2.61
N CYS A 60 3.79 19.43 -1.44
CA CYS A 60 3.38 18.08 -1.02
C CYS A 60 2.40 17.47 -2.03
N LYS A 61 1.41 18.24 -2.48
CA LYS A 61 0.42 17.78 -3.48
C LYS A 61 1.05 17.40 -4.82
N MET A 62 2.12 18.08 -5.23
CA MET A 62 2.83 17.75 -6.46
C MET A 62 3.71 16.51 -6.33
N LEU A 63 4.29 16.29 -5.14
CA LEU A 63 5.20 15.18 -4.87
C LEU A 63 4.45 13.87 -4.60
N LEU A 64 3.31 13.93 -3.91
CA LEU A 64 2.54 12.78 -3.46
C LEU A 64 2.25 11.75 -4.59
N PRO A 65 1.75 12.13 -5.79
CA PRO A 65 1.48 11.15 -6.85
C PRO A 65 2.73 10.40 -7.33
N ARG A 66 3.91 11.03 -7.21
CA ARG A 66 5.19 10.40 -7.55
C ARG A 66 5.61 9.41 -6.48
N ILE A 67 5.44 9.76 -5.20
CA ILE A 67 5.71 8.84 -4.08
C ILE A 67 4.79 7.63 -4.17
N GLU A 68 3.49 7.83 -4.35
CA GLU A 68 2.51 6.74 -4.46
C GLU A 68 2.89 5.77 -5.60
N LYS A 69 3.26 6.31 -6.77
CA LYS A 69 3.72 5.48 -7.89
C LYS A 69 4.98 4.67 -7.57
N VAL A 70 5.97 5.28 -6.91
CA VAL A 70 7.19 4.55 -6.53
C VAL A 70 6.84 3.43 -5.54
N ILE A 71 5.99 3.69 -4.54
CA ILE A 71 5.57 2.68 -3.57
C ILE A 71 4.85 1.51 -4.23
N GLU A 72 4.03 1.75 -5.26
CA GLU A 72 3.37 0.69 -6.04
C GLU A 72 4.38 -0.23 -6.75
N GLU A 73 5.56 0.27 -7.15
CA GLU A 73 6.62 -0.53 -7.78
C GLU A 73 7.34 -1.46 -6.78
N TYR A 74 7.23 -1.20 -5.47
CA TYR A 74 7.83 -2.03 -4.42
C TYR A 74 7.01 -3.28 -4.04
N ASN A 75 6.07 -3.73 -4.90
CA ASN A 75 5.33 -5.00 -4.79
C ASN A 75 4.81 -5.30 -3.36
N ASP A 76 4.17 -4.31 -2.75
CA ASP A 76 3.65 -4.42 -1.39
C ASP A 76 4.72 -4.77 -0.34
N THR A 77 5.96 -4.30 -0.44
CA THR A 77 6.98 -4.52 0.62
C THR A 77 7.21 -3.28 1.50
N VAL A 78 6.66 -2.13 1.10
CA VAL A 78 6.79 -0.86 1.81
C VAL A 78 5.40 -0.29 2.07
N ASN A 79 5.16 0.24 3.27
CA ASN A 79 3.95 0.99 3.59
C ASN A 79 4.15 2.47 3.35
N LEU A 80 3.15 3.16 2.77
CA LEU A 80 3.08 4.61 2.77
C LEU A 80 2.07 5.04 3.85
N VAL A 81 2.53 5.81 4.81
CA VAL A 81 1.69 6.35 5.89
C VAL A 81 1.59 7.87 5.72
N LYS A 82 0.37 8.38 5.68
CA LYS A 82 0.08 9.80 5.48
C LYS A 82 -0.38 10.41 6.80
N VAL A 83 0.34 11.43 7.26
CA VAL A 83 0.08 12.15 8.50
C VAL A 83 -0.25 13.59 8.16
N ASP A 84 -1.51 13.98 8.39
CA ASP A 84 -1.89 15.38 8.26
C ASP A 84 -1.40 16.13 9.49
N ILE A 85 -0.51 17.11 9.30
CA ILE A 85 0.12 17.86 10.39
C ILE A 85 -0.84 18.82 11.10
N ASP A 86 -1.96 19.20 10.45
CA ASP A 86 -2.97 20.03 11.10
C ASP A 86 -3.79 19.20 12.09
N ASP A 87 -4.08 17.94 11.74
CA ASP A 87 -4.82 17.01 12.59
C ASP A 87 -3.91 16.33 13.64
N ASN A 88 -2.61 16.15 13.35
CA ASN A 88 -1.66 15.36 14.15
C ASN A 88 -0.39 16.16 14.52
N ALA A 89 -0.57 17.39 15.01
CA ALA A 89 0.53 18.32 15.29
C ALA A 89 1.58 17.74 16.27
N GLU A 90 1.15 17.07 17.34
CA GLU A 90 2.06 16.48 18.33
C GLU A 90 2.97 15.41 17.70
N ILE A 91 2.38 14.52 16.88
CA ILE A 91 3.12 13.48 16.16
C ILE A 91 4.13 14.13 15.21
N ALA A 92 3.75 15.16 14.46
CA ALA A 92 4.66 15.86 13.56
C ALA A 92 5.86 16.50 14.31
N MET A 93 5.59 17.11 15.47
CA MET A 93 6.60 17.77 16.30
C MET A 93 7.63 16.79 16.87
N ASP A 94 7.21 15.58 17.26
CA ASP A 94 8.12 14.52 17.76
C ASP A 94 9.19 14.15 16.72
N TYR A 95 8.91 14.34 15.43
CA TYR A 95 9.83 14.10 14.32
C TYR A 95 10.40 15.40 13.72
N GLY A 96 10.22 16.54 14.40
CA GLY A 96 10.79 17.82 13.98
C GLY A 96 10.15 18.40 12.72
N VAL A 97 8.94 17.98 12.35
CA VAL A 97 8.19 18.52 11.21
C VAL A 97 7.26 19.63 11.71
N SER A 98 7.46 20.84 11.19
CA SER A 98 6.63 21.99 11.49
C SER A 98 6.16 22.70 10.22
N LYS A 99 5.18 23.58 10.38
CA LYS A 99 4.55 24.32 9.28
C LYS A 99 5.53 25.27 8.58
N GLU A 100 6.61 25.70 9.25
CA GLU A 100 7.64 26.54 8.62
C GLU A 100 8.54 25.78 7.63
N LEU A 101 8.51 24.43 7.64
CA LEU A 101 9.38 23.57 6.84
C LEU A 101 8.69 22.99 5.58
N LEU A 102 7.41 23.28 5.34
CA LEU A 102 6.57 22.72 4.27
C LEU A 102 5.94 23.79 3.39
#